data_AF-A0A7Y2URA9-F1
#
_entry.id   AF-A0A7Y2URA9-F1
#
_cell.length_a   1.000
_cell.length_b   1.000
_cell.length_c   1.000
_cell.angle_alpha   90.00
_cell.angle_beta   90.00
_cell.angle_gamma   90.00
#
_symmetry.space_group_name_H-M   'P 1'
#
loop_
_entity.id
_entity.type
_entity.pdbx_description
1 polymer ?
#
loop_
_entity_poly.entity_id
_entity_poly.type
_entity_poly.pdbx_seq_one_letter_code
_entity_poly.pdbx_strand_id
1 'polypeptide(L)'
;MRTLVWLTIIGSIGLIGGNIVGSIVVPNHDFVADTVSDLAAGRYEIIQDVSLYGFAVALIALGLASSHVHNGVTRWSLLTFALVLLALCVVIIGARNEYGDGDNEGIVIHIHIVYALGILFTAVFALMALEGGRIAGFLST
;
A
#
# COMPACT_ATOMS: atom_id res chain seq x y z
N MET A 1 -17.60 4.99 -9.16
CA MET A 1 -16.45 4.67 -10.05
C MET A 1 -15.37 5.74 -10.00
N ARG A 2 -15.64 7.01 -10.39
CA ARG A 2 -14.63 8.09 -10.37
C ARG A 2 -13.94 8.24 -9.00
N THR A 3 -14.67 8.13 -7.90
CA THR A 3 -14.10 8.19 -6.54
C THR A 3 -13.09 7.08 -6.28
N LEU A 4 -13.38 5.83 -6.66
CA LEU A 4 -12.44 4.71 -6.46
C LEU A 4 -11.14 4.96 -7.23
N VAL A 5 -11.26 5.38 -8.50
CA VAL A 5 -10.10 5.71 -9.35
C VAL A 5 -9.25 6.81 -8.71
N TRP A 6 -9.87 7.90 -8.26
CA TRP A 6 -9.13 9.00 -7.64
C TRP A 6 -8.49 8.61 -6.32
N LEU A 7 -9.14 7.81 -5.48
CA LEU A 7 -8.56 7.30 -4.24
C LEU A 7 -7.31 6.46 -4.52
N THR A 8 -7.38 5.57 -5.51
CA THR A 8 -6.21 4.78 -5.94
C THR A 8 -5.09 5.68 -6.46
N ILE A 9 -5.39 6.60 -7.38
CA ILE A 9 -4.38 7.48 -7.99
C ILE A 9 -3.71 8.37 -6.94
N ILE A 10 -4.48 9.04 -6.09
CA ILE A 10 -3.95 9.96 -5.07
C ILE A 10 -3.10 9.19 -4.06
N GLY A 11 -3.57 8.03 -3.60
CA GLY A 11 -2.80 7.18 -2.70
C GLY A 11 -1.48 6.73 -3.32
N SER A 12 -1.52 6.23 -4.56
CA SER A 12 -0.32 5.80 -5.29
C SER A 12 0.66 6.94 -5.55
N ILE A 13 0.17 8.13 -5.92
CA ILE A 13 1.01 9.32 -6.08
C ILE A 13 1.65 9.71 -4.76
N GLY A 14 0.91 9.65 -3.65
CA GLY A 14 1.47 9.89 -2.32
C GLY A 14 2.63 8.95 -2.00
N LEU A 15 2.42 7.64 -2.20
CA LEU A 15 3.43 6.62 -1.94
C LEU A 15 4.69 6.80 -2.83
N ILE A 16 4.47 6.93 -4.15
CA ILE A 16 5.55 7.10 -5.13
C ILE A 16 6.29 8.41 -4.87
N GLY A 17 5.57 9.50 -4.59
CA GLY A 17 6.12 10.81 -4.29
C GLY A 17 7.00 10.78 -3.05
N GLY A 18 6.55 10.15 -1.97
CA GLY A 18 7.36 9.96 -0.76
C GLY A 18 8.63 9.15 -1.03
N ASN A 19 8.54 8.10 -1.85
CA ASN A 19 9.72 7.32 -2.24
C ASN A 19 10.73 8.15 -3.03
N ILE A 20 10.29 8.89 -4.05
CA ILE A 20 11.15 9.77 -4.85
C ILE A 20 11.78 10.86 -3.98
N VAL A 21 11.00 11.52 -3.13
CA VAL A 21 11.51 12.57 -2.23
C VAL A 21 12.53 11.99 -1.26
N GLY A 22 12.25 10.84 -0.66
CA GLY A 22 13.18 10.12 0.20
C GLY A 22 14.52 9.87 -0.52
N SER A 23 14.48 9.29 -1.72
CA SER A 23 15.68 8.97 -2.50
C SER A 23 16.52 10.18 -2.90
N ILE A 24 15.94 11.39 -2.94
CA ILE A 24 16.67 12.63 -3.25
C ILE A 24 17.22 13.28 -1.97
N VAL A 25 16.46 13.23 -0.88
CA VAL A 25 16.77 13.95 0.37
C VAL A 25 17.71 13.17 1.28
N VAL A 26 17.61 11.83 1.29
CA VAL A 26 18.46 10.97 2.12
C VAL A 26 19.90 10.99 1.59
N PRO A 27 20.90 11.41 2.40
CA PRO A 27 22.29 11.48 1.96
C PRO A 27 22.85 10.11 1.60
N ASN A 28 23.60 10.02 0.50
CA ASN A 28 24.25 8.81 0.00
C ASN A 28 23.29 7.65 -0.35
N HIS A 29 22.00 7.92 -0.51
CA HIS A 29 21.04 6.91 -1.00
C HIS A 29 21.26 6.62 -2.49
N ASP A 30 21.34 5.35 -2.85
CA ASP A 30 21.45 4.86 -4.21
C ASP A 30 20.10 4.30 -4.71
N PHE A 31 19.60 4.83 -5.83
CA PHE A 31 18.29 4.43 -6.40
C PHE A 31 18.21 2.98 -6.89
N VAL A 32 19.34 2.32 -7.07
CA VAL A 32 19.43 0.96 -7.63
C VAL A 32 19.80 -0.06 -6.54
N ALA A 33 20.72 0.30 -5.65
CA ALA A 33 21.21 -0.61 -4.60
C ALA A 33 20.35 -0.57 -3.33
N ASP A 34 19.84 0.60 -2.95
CA ASP A 34 19.11 0.77 -1.70
C ASP A 34 17.61 0.54 -1.90
N THR A 35 16.99 0.04 -0.84
CA THR A 35 15.57 -0.33 -0.81
C THR A 35 14.71 0.78 -0.21
N VAL A 36 13.40 0.65 -0.38
CA VAL A 36 12.41 1.49 0.32
C VAL A 36 12.54 1.36 1.84
N SER A 37 12.99 0.20 2.33
CA SER A 37 13.25 0.00 3.76
C SER A 37 14.42 0.88 4.21
N ASP A 38 15.49 0.98 3.43
CA ASP A 38 16.65 1.81 3.80
C ASP A 38 16.28 3.30 3.88
N LEU A 39 15.34 3.76 3.03
CA LEU A 39 14.77 5.11 3.10
C LEU A 39 13.92 5.36 4.34
N ALA A 40 13.33 4.30 4.88
CA ALA A 40 12.48 4.37 6.06
C ALA A 40 13.28 4.26 7.36
N ALA A 41 14.61 4.13 7.28
CA ALA A 41 15.49 4.03 8.43
C ALA A 41 16.12 5.39 8.81
N GLY A 42 16.28 5.60 10.12
CA GLY A 42 17.10 6.68 10.67
C GLY A 42 16.48 8.07 10.55
N ARG A 43 17.31 9.12 10.45
CA ARG A 43 16.90 10.52 10.66
C ARG A 43 15.76 11.00 9.76
N TYR A 44 15.62 10.44 8.56
CA TYR A 44 14.66 10.88 7.54
C TYR A 44 13.45 9.93 7.41
N GLU A 45 13.31 8.95 8.31
CA GLU A 45 12.22 7.95 8.34
C GLU A 45 10.83 8.59 8.22
N ILE A 46 10.65 9.79 8.78
CA ILE A 46 9.39 10.55 8.76
C ILE A 46 8.84 10.77 7.35
N ILE A 47 9.70 10.85 6.33
CA ILE A 47 9.29 11.00 4.93
C ILE A 47 8.54 9.72 4.49
N GLN A 48 9.09 8.55 4.82
CA GLN A 48 8.45 7.28 4.50
C GLN A 48 7.24 7.01 5.37
N ASP A 49 7.26 7.36 6.65
CA ASP A 49 6.10 7.19 7.53
C ASP A 49 4.89 7.97 7.03
N VAL A 50 5.06 9.26 6.71
CA VAL A 50 3.97 10.09 6.17
C VAL A 50 3.45 9.50 4.86
N SER A 51 4.35 9.00 4.01
CA SER A 51 4.02 8.36 2.74
C SER A 51 3.21 7.06 2.93
N LEU A 52 3.68 6.15 3.78
CA LEU A 52 3.08 4.86 4.08
C LEU A 52 1.74 5.01 4.79
N TYR A 53 1.65 5.86 5.82
CA TYR A 53 0.38 6.11 6.49
C TYR A 53 -0.62 6.84 5.59
N GLY A 54 -0.17 7.77 4.75
CA GLY A 54 -1.01 8.39 3.73
C GLY A 54 -1.56 7.36 2.75
N PHE A 55 -0.73 6.42 2.31
CA PHE A 55 -1.14 5.31 1.44
C PHE A 55 -2.11 4.36 2.14
N ALA A 56 -1.89 4.03 3.41
CA ALA A 56 -2.79 3.21 4.21
C ALA A 56 -4.18 3.84 4.35
N VAL A 57 -4.26 5.17 4.57
CA VAL A 57 -5.52 5.91 4.59
C VAL A 57 -6.24 5.80 3.24
N ALA A 58 -5.51 5.92 2.13
CA ALA A 58 -6.09 5.76 0.79
C ALA A 58 -6.63 4.33 0.57
N LEU A 59 -5.93 3.29 1.03
CA LEU A 59 -6.39 1.90 0.96
C LEU A 59 -7.66 1.66 1.81
N ILE A 60 -7.73 2.22 3.03
CA ILE A 60 -8.93 2.15 3.88
C ILE A 60 -10.10 2.85 3.18
N ALA A 61 -9.87 4.07 2.69
CA ALA A 61 -10.89 4.81 1.96
C ALA A 61 -11.37 4.06 0.71
N LEU A 62 -10.46 3.37 0.01
CA LEU A 62 -10.79 2.54 -1.14
C LEU A 62 -11.59 1.29 -0.75
N GLY A 63 -11.26 0.64 0.37
CA GLY A 63 -12.05 -0.47 0.92
C GLY A 63 -13.47 -0.04 1.28
N LEU A 64 -13.62 1.12 1.93
CA LEU A 64 -14.92 1.71 2.23
C LEU A 64 -15.69 2.12 0.96
N ALA A 65 -15.03 2.72 -0.03
CA ALA A 65 -15.66 3.07 -1.30
C ALA A 65 -16.07 1.81 -2.08
N SER A 66 -15.27 0.74 -2.01
CA SER A 66 -15.56 -0.56 -2.61
C SER A 66 -16.80 -1.20 -1.98
N SER A 67 -17.02 -1.08 -0.67
CA SER A 67 -18.21 -1.66 -0.02
C SER A 67 -19.52 -1.03 -0.50
N HIS A 68 -19.51 0.25 -0.89
CA HIS A 68 -20.70 0.95 -1.41
C HIS A 68 -21.12 0.50 -2.81
N VAL A 69 -20.21 -0.07 -3.60
CA VAL A 69 -20.49 -0.58 -4.96
C VAL A 69 -20.55 -2.11 -5.02
N HIS A 70 -20.58 -2.74 -3.85
CA HIS A 70 -20.66 -4.18 -3.66
C HIS A 70 -21.94 -4.75 -4.29
N ASN A 71 -21.82 -5.84 -5.04
CA ASN A 71 -22.87 -6.49 -5.82
C ASN A 71 -23.38 -7.81 -5.22
N GLY A 72 -23.02 -8.11 -3.96
CA GLY A 72 -23.42 -9.32 -3.24
C GLY A 72 -22.59 -10.57 -3.53
N VAL A 73 -21.63 -10.53 -4.47
CA VAL A 73 -20.80 -11.71 -4.79
C VAL A 73 -19.63 -11.87 -3.82
N THR A 74 -19.27 -13.11 -3.52
CA THR A 74 -18.19 -13.44 -2.57
C THR A 74 -16.86 -12.82 -2.95
N ARG A 75 -16.53 -12.76 -4.25
CA ARG A 75 -15.27 -12.18 -4.75
C ARG A 75 -15.14 -10.70 -4.42
N TRP A 76 -16.25 -9.95 -4.41
CA TRP A 76 -16.25 -8.54 -4.00
C TRP A 76 -16.02 -8.38 -2.50
N SER A 77 -16.57 -9.28 -1.68
CA SER A 77 -16.27 -9.31 -0.24
C SER A 77 -14.79 -9.60 0.02
N LEU A 78 -14.21 -10.56 -0.73
CA LEU A 78 -12.78 -10.87 -0.65
C LEU A 78 -11.92 -9.67 -1.05
N LEU A 79 -12.30 -8.92 -2.08
CA LEU A 79 -11.60 -7.70 -2.51
C LEU A 79 -11.60 -6.66 -1.39
N THR A 80 -12.77 -6.36 -0.82
CA THR A 80 -12.88 -5.37 0.27
C THR A 80 -12.09 -5.79 1.50
N PHE A 81 -12.12 -7.08 1.86
CA PHE A 81 -11.34 -7.60 2.98
C PHE A 81 -9.84 -7.54 2.71
N ALA A 82 -9.40 -7.90 1.51
CA ALA A 82 -8.00 -7.83 1.10
C ALA A 82 -7.47 -6.39 1.12
N LEU A 83 -8.27 -5.39 0.71
CA LEU A 83 -7.90 -3.96 0.80
C LEU A 83 -7.69 -3.51 2.25
N VAL A 84 -8.57 -3.93 3.17
CA VAL A 84 -8.44 -3.60 4.60
C VAL A 84 -7.22 -4.27 5.23
N LEU A 85 -6.99 -5.56 4.93
CA LEU A 85 -5.80 -6.26 5.40
C LEU A 85 -4.52 -5.64 4.84
N LEU A 86 -4.53 -5.24 3.56
CA LEU A 86 -3.39 -4.58 2.95
C LEU A 86 -3.06 -3.26 3.65
N ALA A 87 -4.08 -2.45 3.96
CA ALA A 87 -3.89 -1.23 4.75
C ALA A 87 -3.33 -1.52 6.14
N LEU A 88 -3.84 -2.56 6.82
CA LEU A 88 -3.34 -2.98 8.12
C LEU A 88 -1.86 -3.40 8.06
N CYS A 89 -1.46 -4.17 7.04
CA CYS A 89 -0.06 -4.52 6.81
C CYS A 89 0.84 -3.29 6.68
N VAL A 90 0.41 -2.30 5.88
CA VAL A 90 1.16 -1.03 5.71
C VAL A 90 1.28 -0.27 7.04
N VAL A 91 0.20 -0.20 7.82
CA VAL A 91 0.22 0.44 9.15
C VAL A 91 1.17 -0.29 10.10
N ILE A 92 1.16 -1.62 10.14
CA ILE A 92 2.04 -2.39 11.03
C ILE A 92 3.50 -2.21 10.63
N ILE A 93 3.81 -2.20 9.33
CA ILE A 93 5.17 -1.93 8.84
C ILE A 93 5.63 -0.55 9.30
N GLY A 94 4.82 0.48 9.06
CA GLY A 94 5.08 1.84 9.54
C GLY A 94 5.28 1.92 11.06
N ALA A 95 4.47 1.20 11.83
CA ALA A 95 4.48 1.29 13.28
C ALA A 95 5.63 0.52 13.96
N ARG A 96 6.13 -0.55 13.32
CA ARG A 96 7.23 -1.35 13.89
C ARG A 96 8.60 -0.75 13.59
N ASN A 97 8.74 0.03 12.53
CA ASN A 97 9.97 0.74 12.16
C ASN A 97 11.25 -0.14 12.08
N GLU A 98 11.11 -1.47 11.97
CA GLU A 98 12.22 -2.45 11.86
C GLU A 98 12.80 -2.44 10.43
N TYR A 99 13.42 -1.33 10.04
CA TYR A 99 13.82 -1.05 8.67
C TYR A 99 15.32 -1.22 8.44
N GLY A 100 15.84 -2.45 8.46
CA GLY A 100 17.23 -2.72 8.05
C GLY A 100 18.33 -2.03 8.91
N ASP A 101 17.95 -1.32 9.97
CA ASP A 101 18.80 -0.59 10.91
C ASP A 101 19.52 -1.51 11.92
N GLY A 102 19.26 -2.81 11.82
CA GLY A 102 19.81 -3.82 12.72
C GLY A 102 19.16 -3.82 14.09
N ASP A 103 18.03 -3.14 14.28
CA ASP A 103 17.25 -3.27 15.50
C ASP A 103 16.69 -4.69 15.59
N ASN A 104 17.22 -5.46 16.54
CA ASN A 104 16.83 -6.83 16.84
C ASN A 104 16.03 -6.91 18.14
N GLU A 105 15.52 -5.80 18.67
CA GLU A 105 14.68 -5.79 19.86
C GLU A 105 13.27 -6.31 19.54
N GLY A 106 13.10 -7.63 19.58
CA GLY A 106 11.79 -8.30 19.50
C GLY A 106 11.64 -9.31 18.36
N ILE A 107 10.40 -9.58 17.95
CA ILE A 107 10.10 -10.51 16.86
C ILE A 107 10.26 -9.75 15.53
N VAL A 108 11.18 -10.20 14.68
CA VAL A 108 11.41 -9.65 13.33
C VAL A 108 10.23 -10.01 12.41
N ILE A 109 9.14 -9.25 12.54
CA ILE A 109 7.91 -9.48 11.77
C ILE A 109 7.93 -8.77 10.42
N HIS A 110 8.81 -7.79 10.23
CA HIS A 110 8.84 -6.94 9.04
C HIS A 110 8.81 -7.76 7.73
N ILE A 111 9.76 -8.67 7.54
CA ILE A 111 9.86 -9.48 6.31
C ILE A 111 8.62 -10.36 6.06
N HIS A 112 8.00 -10.86 7.12
CA HIS A 112 6.80 -11.70 7.03
C HIS A 112 5.60 -10.86 6.55
N ILE A 113 5.50 -9.62 7.01
CA ILE A 113 4.45 -8.69 6.59
C ILE A 113 4.69 -8.22 5.16
N VAL A 114 5.95 -8.03 4.74
CA VAL A 114 6.29 -7.74 3.33
C VAL A 114 5.83 -8.86 2.39
N TYR A 115 6.04 -10.14 2.76
CA TYR A 115 5.50 -11.26 1.99
C TYR A 115 3.96 -11.27 1.95
N ALA A 116 3.30 -10.98 3.08
CA ALA A 116 1.84 -10.85 3.12
C ALA A 116 1.35 -9.71 2.20
N LEU A 117 2.07 -8.60 2.15
CA LEU A 117 1.83 -7.47 1.25
C LEU A 117 1.87 -7.89 -0.22
N GLY A 118 2.88 -8.67 -0.63
CA GLY A 118 2.98 -9.19 -2.00
C GLY A 118 1.79 -10.08 -2.39
N ILE A 119 1.37 -10.97 -1.49
CA ILE A 119 0.20 -11.84 -1.70
C ILE A 119 -1.09 -11.00 -1.80
N LEU A 120 -1.28 -10.05 -0.87
CA LEU A 120 -2.49 -9.23 -0.81
C LEU A 120 -2.60 -8.27 -2.00
N PHE A 121 -1.51 -7.63 -2.44
CA PHE A 121 -1.51 -6.83 -3.67
C PHE A 121 -1.91 -7.67 -4.89
N THR A 122 -1.31 -8.86 -5.03
CA THR A 122 -1.66 -9.79 -6.11
C THR A 122 -3.14 -10.16 -6.07
N ALA A 123 -3.67 -10.47 -4.89
CA ALA A 123 -5.08 -10.79 -4.70
C ALA A 123 -5.99 -9.61 -5.04
N VAL A 124 -5.68 -8.39 -4.59
CA VAL A 124 -6.44 -7.17 -4.88
C VAL A 124 -6.50 -6.92 -6.39
N PHE A 125 -5.36 -6.99 -7.09
CA PHE A 125 -5.34 -6.79 -8.54
C PHE A 125 -6.12 -7.87 -9.29
N ALA A 126 -5.96 -9.14 -8.91
CA ALA A 126 -6.68 -10.24 -9.54
C ALA A 126 -8.21 -10.12 -9.33
N LEU A 127 -8.65 -9.86 -8.10
CA LEU A 127 -10.07 -9.71 -7.78
C LEU A 127 -10.68 -8.47 -8.43
N MET A 128 -9.94 -7.36 -8.46
CA MET A 128 -10.38 -6.15 -9.15
C MET A 128 -10.44 -6.35 -10.67
N ALA A 129 -9.55 -7.15 -11.27
CA ALA A 129 -9.65 -7.47 -12.69
C ALA A 129 -10.90 -8.30 -13.02
N LEU A 130 -11.22 -9.29 -12.18
CA LEU A 130 -12.37 -10.18 -12.35
C LEU A 130 -13.71 -9.46 -12.14
N GLU A 131 -13.80 -8.58 -11.15
CA GLU A 131 -15.05 -7.91 -10.78
C GLU A 131 -15.17 -6.48 -11.33
N GLY A 132 -14.04 -5.82 -11.52
CA GLY A 132 -13.95 -4.41 -11.95
C GLY A 132 -14.44 -4.20 -13.38
N GLY A 133 -14.36 -5.20 -14.26
CA GLY A 133 -14.91 -5.11 -15.62
C GLY A 133 -16.40 -4.76 -15.66
N ARG A 134 -17.17 -5.19 -14.65
CA ARG A 134 -18.59 -4.84 -14.51
C ARG A 134 -18.82 -3.34 -14.25
N ILE A 135 -17.88 -2.70 -13.57
CA ILE A 135 -17.96 -1.29 -13.18
C ILE A 135 -17.06 -0.39 -14.03
N ALA A 136 -16.15 -0.93 -14.84
CA ALA A 136 -15.33 -0.16 -15.75
C ALA A 136 -16.05 -0.02 -17.10
N GLY A 137 -17.03 0.86 -17.18
CA GLY A 137 -17.74 1.19 -18.44
C GLY A 137 -16.86 1.89 -19.49
N PHE A 138 -15.54 1.86 -19.34
CA PHE A 138 -14.59 2.51 -20.26
C PHE A 138 -14.16 1.60 -21.41
N LEU A 139 -14.40 0.28 -21.33
CA LEU A 139 -14.03 -0.71 -22.36
C LEU A 139 -15.20 -1.56 -22.88
N SER A 140 -16.45 -1.23 -22.51
CA SER A 140 -17.65 -1.96 -22.92
C SER A 140 -18.45 -1.25 -24.03
N THR A 141 -17.78 -0.51 -24.91
CA THR A 141 -18.29 -0.16 -26.24
C THR A 141 -17.53 -0.95 -27.30
#